data_AF-A0A6I3KMH6-F1
#
_entry.id   AF-A0A6I3KMH6-F1
#
_cell.length_a   1.000
_cell.length_b   1.000
_cell.length_c   1.000
_cell.angle_alpha   90.00
_cell.angle_beta   90.00
_cell.angle_gamma   90.00
#
_symmetry.space_group_name_H-M   'P 1'
#
loop_
_entity.id
_entity.type
_entity.pdbx_description
1 polymer ?
#
loop_
_entity_poly.entity_id
_entity_poly.type
_entity_poly.pdbx_seq_one_letter_code
_entity_poly.pdbx_strand_id
1 'polypeptide(L)' 'MAPTETVGEQRVRINFNPATSERGGDVADKVREIKQKSAELIDLCEALKPKDPRLASLAQTSYEEAAMWAVKAATAA' A
#
# COMPACT_ATOMS: atom_id res chain seq x y z
N MET A 1 19.94 -12.20 0.37
CA MET A 1 18.56 -12.71 0.10
C MET A 1 17.77 -11.51 -0.38
N ALA A 2 17.33 -11.48 -1.64
CA ALA A 2 16.46 -10.40 -2.09
C ALA A 2 15.16 -10.44 -1.27
N PRO A 3 14.54 -9.30 -0.94
CA PRO A 3 13.27 -9.31 -0.23
C PRO A 3 12.24 -10.10 -1.05
N THR A 4 11.49 -10.97 -0.39
CA THR A 4 10.42 -11.79 -0.99
C THR A 4 9.23 -10.94 -1.47
N GLU A 5 9.12 -9.73 -0.92
CA GLU A 5 8.07 -8.76 -1.20
C GLU A 5 8.51 -7.79 -2.30
N THR A 6 7.55 -7.36 -3.11
CA THR A 6 7.69 -6.27 -4.08
C THR A 6 7.97 -4.93 -3.40
N VAL A 7 8.38 -3.92 -4.19
CA VAL A 7 8.64 -2.56 -3.65
C VAL A 7 7.36 -1.97 -3.08
N GLY A 8 6.23 -2.18 -3.76
CA GLY A 8 4.91 -1.77 -3.31
C GLY A 8 4.53 -2.38 -1.96
N GLU A 9 4.66 -3.69 -1.83
CA GLU A 9 4.31 -4.43 -0.61
C GLU A 9 5.12 -3.97 0.60
N GLN A 10 6.42 -3.72 0.40
CA GLN A 10 7.32 -3.21 1.44
C GLN A 10 6.89 -1.80 1.88
N ARG A 11 6.59 -0.90 0.92
CA ARG A 11 6.23 0.49 1.21
C ARG A 11 4.91 0.60 1.99
N VAL A 12 3.90 -0.18 1.63
CA VAL A 12 2.60 -0.16 2.33
C VAL A 12 2.55 -1.06 3.57
N ARG A 13 3.64 -1.78 3.86
CA ARG A 13 3.75 -2.79 4.93
C ARG A 13 2.59 -3.76 4.88
N ILE A 14 2.50 -4.53 3.78
CA ILE A 14 1.32 -5.34 3.48
C ILE A 14 0.97 -6.36 4.57
N ASN A 15 1.98 -6.86 5.28
CA ASN A 15 1.84 -7.81 6.38
C ASN A 15 1.40 -7.19 7.71
N PHE A 16 1.35 -5.86 7.82
CA PHE A 16 0.84 -5.17 9.01
C PHE A 16 -0.63 -4.77 8.79
N ASN A 17 -1.56 -5.38 9.53
CA ASN A 17 -2.98 -5.02 9.48
C ASN A 17 -3.45 -4.48 10.84
N PRO A 18 -3.73 -3.17 10.97
CA PRO A 18 -4.19 -2.58 12.23
C PRO A 18 -5.62 -2.98 12.64
N ALA A 19 -6.40 -3.65 11.79
CA ALA A 19 -7.79 -4.01 12.07
C ALA A 19 -7.96 -5.39 12.74
N THR A 20 -6.89 -6.17 12.96
CA THR A 20 -6.97 -7.62 13.22
C THR A 20 -7.51 -8.07 14.57
N SER A 21 -7.79 -7.19 15.54
CA SER A 21 -8.15 -7.63 16.90
C SER A 21 -9.50 -7.10 17.44
N GLU A 22 -10.06 -6.01 16.91
CA GLU A 22 -11.17 -5.31 17.58
C GLU A 22 -12.34 -4.92 16.65
N ARG A 23 -12.12 -4.93 15.34
CA ARG A 23 -13.13 -4.58 14.33
C ARG A 23 -13.31 -5.78 13.42
N GLY A 24 -14.55 -6.22 13.22
CA GLY A 24 -14.88 -7.49 12.56
C GLY A 24 -14.21 -7.74 11.20
N GLY A 25 -14.29 -8.99 10.72
CA GLY A 25 -13.58 -9.50 9.54
C GLY A 25 -13.67 -8.60 8.30
N ASP A 26 -14.84 -7.99 8.05
CA ASP A 26 -15.06 -7.12 6.88
C ASP A 26 -14.13 -5.89 6.83
N VAL A 27 -13.75 -5.34 7.98
CA VAL A 27 -12.84 -4.17 8.05
C VAL A 27 -11.40 -4.63 7.77
N ALA A 28 -11.01 -5.78 8.33
CA ALA A 28 -9.69 -6.36 8.11
C ALA A 28 -9.48 -6.71 6.63
N ASP A 29 -10.51 -7.23 5.95
CA ASP A 29 -10.47 -7.56 4.53
C ASP A 29 -10.33 -6.29 3.67
N LYS A 30 -11.09 -5.23 3.97
CA LYS A 30 -10.96 -3.94 3.26
C LYS A 30 -9.58 -3.32 3.43
N VAL A 31 -9.01 -3.35 4.64
CA VAL A 31 -7.65 -2.85 4.90
C VAL A 31 -6.61 -3.64 4.09
N ARG A 32 -6.77 -4.96 4.02
CA ARG A 32 -5.91 -5.82 3.20
C ARG A 32 -6.04 -5.48 1.71
N GLU A 33 -7.26 -5.31 1.21
CA GLU A 33 -7.52 -4.96 -0.19
C GLU A 33 -6.91 -3.60 -0.57
N ILE A 34 -7.09 -2.57 0.27
CA ILE A 34 -6.50 -1.23 0.08
C ILE A 34 -4.98 -1.35 -0.07
N LYS A 35 -4.32 -2.04 0.87
CA LYS A 35 -2.87 -2.21 0.85
C LYS A 35 -2.39 -2.95 -0.39
N GLN A 36 -3.07 -4.04 -0.77
CA GLN A 36 -2.72 -4.83 -1.96
C GLN A 36 -2.79 -3.99 -3.23
N LYS A 37 -3.91 -3.27 -3.45
CA LYS A 37 -4.08 -2.43 -4.64
C LYS A 37 -3.08 -1.26 -4.69
N SER A 38 -2.79 -0.65 -3.54
CA SER A 38 -1.78 0.41 -3.47
C SER A 38 -0.38 -0.11 -3.74
N ALA A 39 -0.03 -1.32 -3.27
CA ALA A 39 1.24 -1.96 -3.59
C ALA A 39 1.40 -2.18 -5.10
N GLU A 40 0.39 -2.75 -5.75
CA GLU A 40 0.39 -2.98 -7.20
C GLU A 40 0.57 -1.69 -8.01
N LEU A 41 -0.10 -0.60 -7.59
CA LEU A 41 0.07 0.72 -8.22
C LEU A 41 1.49 1.27 -8.02
N ILE A 42 2.10 1.06 -6.85
CA ILE A 42 3.48 1.46 -6.58
C ILE A 42 4.47 0.68 -7.44
N ASP A 43 4.26 -0.63 -7.63
CA ASP A 43 5.11 -1.47 -8.48
C ASP A 43 4.99 -1.09 -9.96
N LEU A 44 3.79 -0.77 -10.42
CA LEU A 44 3.60 -0.19 -11.76
C LEU A 44 4.39 1.11 -11.92
N CYS A 45 4.40 1.98 -10.90
CA CYS A 45 5.21 3.20 -10.93
C CYS A 45 6.72 2.90 -10.87
N GLU A 46 7.14 1.86 -10.14
CA GLU A 46 8.56 1.45 -10.07
C GLU A 46 9.07 1.11 -11.47
N ALA A 47 8.28 0.35 -12.24
CA ALA A 47 8.60 -0.01 -13.62
C ALA A 47 8.69 1.21 -14.58
N LEU A 48 8.15 2.37 -14.19
CA LEU A 48 8.22 3.61 -14.97
C LEU A 48 9.46 4.45 -14.66
N LYS A 49 10.27 4.11 -13.64
CA LYS A 49 11.49 4.85 -13.30
C LYS A 49 12.49 5.01 -14.46
N PRO A 50 12.68 4.04 -15.38
CA PRO A 50 13.55 4.24 -16.55
C PRO A 50 13.08 5.37 -17.49
N LYS A 51 11.80 5.76 -17.45
CA LYS A 51 11.27 6.87 -18.27
C LYS A 51 11.47 8.21 -17.57
N ASP A 52 11.04 8.31 -16.32
CA ASP A 52 11.26 9.48 -15.46
C ASP A 52 11.26 9.04 -13.99
N PRO A 53 12.43 8.97 -13.34
CA PRO A 53 12.53 8.49 -11.98
C PRO A 53 11.88 9.43 -10.97
N ARG A 54 11.83 10.74 -11.25
CA ARG A 54 11.27 11.74 -10.35
C ARG A 54 9.75 11.65 -10.34
N LEU A 55 9.12 11.60 -11.51
CA LEU A 55 7.66 11.48 -11.61
C LEU A 55 7.16 10.14 -11.05
N ALA A 56 7.86 9.04 -11.35
CA ALA A 56 7.57 7.74 -10.77
C ALA A 56 7.62 7.77 -9.23
N SER A 57 8.68 8.34 -8.66
CA SER A 57 8.84 8.41 -7.19
C SER A 57 7.77 9.28 -6.53
N LEU A 58 7.36 10.39 -7.17
CA LEU A 58 6.26 11.22 -6.68
C LEU A 58 4.94 10.45 -6.65
N ALA A 59 4.60 9.75 -7.74
CA ALA A 59 3.38 8.95 -7.82
C ALA A 59 3.35 7.85 -6.75
N GLN A 60 4.47 7.15 -6.55
CA GLN A 60 4.55 6.12 -5.51
C GLN A 60 4.29 6.69 -4.10
N THR A 61 4.87 7.86 -3.78
CA THR A 61 4.65 8.52 -2.49
C THR A 61 3.19 8.94 -2.33
N SER A 62 2.55 9.44 -3.38
CA SER A 62 1.12 9.76 -3.34
C SER A 62 0.23 8.52 -3.12
N TYR A 63 0.57 7.37 -3.73
CA TYR A 63 -0.16 6.12 -3.48
C TYR A 63 0.05 5.59 -2.06
N GLU A 64 1.26 5.69 -1.52
CA GLU A 64 1.56 5.32 -0.13
C GLU A 64 0.77 6.19 0.87
N GLU A 65 0.73 7.50 0.64
CA GLU A 65 -0.06 8.42 1.45
C GLU A 65 -1.56 8.14 1.34
N ALA A 66 -2.08 7.95 0.12
CA ALA A 66 -3.48 7.60 -0.10
C ALA A 66 -3.85 6.28 0.59
N ALA A 67 -2.98 5.27 0.55
CA ALA A 67 -3.17 4.00 1.26
C ALA A 67 -3.29 4.22 2.78
N MET A 68 -2.41 5.05 3.36
CA MET A 68 -2.45 5.37 4.78
C MET A 68 -3.77 6.05 5.18
N TRP A 69 -4.23 7.02 4.40
CA TRP A 69 -5.50 7.71 4.68
C TRP A 69 -6.72 6.81 4.46
N ALA A 70 -6.70 5.94 3.46
CA ALA A 70 -7.78 4.99 3.19
C ALA A 70 -7.88 3.92 4.30
N VAL A 71 -6.76 3.35 4.76
CA VAL A 71 -6.73 2.51 5.97
C VAL A 71 -7.24 3.30 7.17
N LYS A 72 -6.76 4.55 7.27
CA LYS A 72 -7.19 5.62 8.17
C LYS A 72 -8.72 5.59 8.40
N ALA A 73 -9.41 5.80 7.27
CA ALA A 73 -10.85 5.87 7.14
C ALA A 73 -11.55 4.52 7.33
N ALA A 74 -11.01 3.42 6.78
CA ALA A 74 -11.57 2.08 6.97
C ALA A 74 -11.58 1.66 8.44
N THR A 75 -10.60 2.14 9.22
CA THR A 75 -10.50 1.96 10.66
C THR A 75 -10.92 3.20 11.44
N ALA A 76 -11.68 4.12 10.85
CA ALA A 76 -12.37 5.15 11.62
C ALA A 76 -13.59 4.49 12.29
N ALA A 77 -13.76 4.71 13.59
CA ALA A 77 -14.96 4.32 14.34
C ALA A 77 -15.83 5.56 14.51
#